data_AF-A0A8H4IUT2-F1
#
_entry.id   AF-A0A8H4IUT2-F1
#
_cell.length_a   1.000
_cell.length_b   1.000
_cell.length_c   1.000
_cell.angle_alpha   90.00
_cell.angle_beta   90.00
_cell.angle_gamma   90.00
#
_symmetry.space_group_name_H-M   'P 1'
#
loop_
_entity.id
_entity.type
_entity.pdbx_description
1 polymer ?
#
loop_
_entity_poly.entity_id
_entity_poly.type
_entity_poly.pdbx_seq_one_letter_code
_entity_poly.pdbx_strand_id
1 'polypeptide(L)'
;MPYCKGLKEHFCTTQDVAILRSVDLVVQIWLGLNVCSVTPLGGMDPWNTRVQWEDGETLQSLVASQFNKLRKPTGPGLQFDAFFTAAGLKHVCRLRFRWTWNLIDHLVLSGTPGERTLSIYQHKVCLLNHIRAGQTMIDVDLLVETVRTLELLFPLGGLPTEALLEEEGISMHAVRAGGSDHCPQSTDEFAYWRSRLEVLHNLLHGPPENRHADPAWHSQLPPMGHSLDRHRRDVYLDDSVRDVGYRVRGEVVRRHRSVI
;
A
#
# COMPACT_ATOMS: atom_id res chain seq x y z
N MET A 1 -7.98 -20.55 -22.52
CA MET A 1 -7.16 -20.74 -21.31
C MET A 1 -5.76 -21.31 -21.60
N PRO A 2 -4.80 -20.51 -22.11
CA PRO A 2 -3.47 -21.00 -22.52
C PRO A 2 -2.57 -21.50 -21.36
N TYR A 3 -2.80 -21.06 -20.11
CA TYR A 3 -1.96 -21.40 -18.95
C TYR A 3 -2.33 -22.74 -18.29
N CYS A 4 -3.56 -23.23 -18.49
CA CYS A 4 -4.00 -24.49 -17.89
C CYS A 4 -3.47 -25.74 -18.61
N LYS A 5 -3.03 -25.60 -19.87
CA LYS A 5 -2.68 -26.77 -20.70
C LYS A 5 -1.52 -27.57 -20.09
N GLY A 6 -0.48 -26.90 -19.59
CA GLY A 6 0.64 -27.56 -18.91
C GLY A 6 0.33 -28.04 -17.49
N LEU A 7 -0.54 -27.34 -16.75
CA LEU A 7 -0.96 -27.76 -15.41
C LEU A 7 -1.86 -29.00 -15.44
N LYS A 8 -2.73 -29.12 -16.46
CA LYS A 8 -3.65 -30.25 -16.59
C LYS A 8 -2.94 -31.58 -16.84
N GLU A 9 -1.75 -31.55 -17.43
CA GLU A 9 -0.88 -32.73 -17.57
C GLU A 9 -0.43 -33.28 -16.21
N HIS A 10 -0.32 -32.42 -15.19
CA HIS A 10 0.12 -32.79 -13.84
C HIS A 10 -1.06 -33.05 -12.89
N PHE A 11 -2.22 -32.46 -13.15
CA PHE A 11 -3.42 -32.56 -12.31
C PHE A 11 -4.60 -33.21 -13.06
N CYS A 12 -4.36 -34.36 -13.69
CA CYS A 12 -5.31 -35.02 -14.59
C CYS A 12 -6.65 -35.43 -13.95
N THR A 13 -6.70 -35.58 -12.63
CA THR A 13 -7.92 -35.93 -11.87
C THR A 13 -8.67 -34.72 -11.32
N THR A 14 -8.09 -33.52 -11.42
CA THR A 14 -8.65 -32.30 -10.85
C THR A 14 -9.51 -31.55 -11.86
N GLN A 15 -10.66 -31.03 -11.44
CA GLN A 15 -11.53 -30.23 -12.30
C GLN A 15 -10.84 -28.92 -12.71
N ASP A 16 -11.01 -28.50 -13.97
CA ASP A 16 -10.39 -27.28 -14.51
C ASP A 16 -10.68 -26.04 -13.65
N VAL A 17 -11.90 -25.93 -13.11
CA VAL A 17 -12.31 -24.83 -12.22
C VAL A 17 -11.49 -24.80 -10.93
N ALA A 18 -11.12 -25.95 -10.37
CA ALA A 18 -10.31 -26.01 -9.15
C ALA A 18 -8.85 -25.59 -9.42
N ILE A 19 -8.32 -25.94 -10.60
CA ILE A 19 -7.00 -25.48 -11.05
C ILE A 19 -7.01 -23.96 -11.20
N LEU A 20 -8.02 -23.41 -11.90
CA LEU A 20 -8.16 -21.96 -12.11
C LEU A 20 -8.25 -21.19 -10.79
N ARG A 21 -9.07 -21.65 -9.84
CA ARG A 21 -9.16 -21.02 -8.52
C ARG A 21 -7.85 -21.04 -7.74
N SER A 22 -7.07 -22.10 -7.91
CA SER A 22 -5.75 -22.21 -7.27
C SER A 22 -4.78 -21.20 -7.90
N VAL A 23 -4.81 -21.02 -9.23
CA VAL A 23 -4.03 -20.00 -9.93
C VAL A 23 -4.46 -18.60 -9.50
N ASP A 24 -5.76 -18.30 -9.49
CA ASP A 24 -6.31 -17.01 -9.05
C ASP A 24 -5.84 -16.69 -7.63
N LEU A 25 -5.91 -17.66 -6.70
CA LEU A 25 -5.45 -17.48 -5.32
C LEU A 25 -3.95 -17.20 -5.23
N VAL A 26 -3.12 -17.93 -6.00
CA VAL A 26 -1.67 -17.71 -6.01
C VAL A 26 -1.35 -16.31 -6.54
N VAL A 27 -2.00 -15.88 -7.62
CA VAL A 27 -1.86 -14.53 -8.18
C VAL A 27 -2.30 -13.48 -7.16
N GLN A 28 -3.40 -13.73 -6.46
CA GLN A 28 -3.92 -12.83 -5.45
C GLN A 28 -2.96 -12.65 -4.27
N ILE A 29 -2.39 -13.74 -3.75
CA ILE A 29 -1.42 -13.69 -2.66
C ILE A 29 -0.11 -13.05 -3.14
N TRP A 30 0.35 -13.41 -4.34
CA TRP A 30 1.61 -12.92 -4.88
C TRP A 30 1.56 -11.41 -5.16
N LEU A 31 0.50 -10.93 -5.81
CA LEU A 31 0.41 -9.54 -6.28
C LEU A 31 -0.38 -8.63 -5.35
N GLY A 32 -1.16 -9.20 -4.42
CA GLY A 32 -2.14 -8.42 -3.66
C GLY A 32 -3.23 -7.84 -4.56
N LEU A 33 -3.69 -8.58 -5.57
CA LEU A 33 -4.73 -8.16 -6.51
C LEU A 33 -5.86 -9.18 -6.51
N ASN A 34 -7.10 -8.72 -6.45
CA ASN A 34 -8.25 -9.62 -6.49
C ASN A 34 -8.56 -10.06 -7.93
N VAL A 35 -7.76 -10.99 -8.46
CA VAL A 35 -7.92 -11.52 -9.82
C VAL A 35 -8.89 -12.70 -9.82
N CYS A 36 -9.79 -12.74 -10.80
CA CYS A 36 -10.74 -13.83 -10.99
C CYS A 36 -10.77 -14.24 -12.46
N SER A 37 -10.48 -15.52 -12.74
CA SER A 37 -10.62 -16.10 -14.08
C SER A 37 -11.99 -16.74 -14.31
N VAL A 38 -12.72 -17.03 -13.23
CA VAL A 38 -14.04 -17.70 -13.27
C VAL A 38 -15.04 -16.85 -12.52
N THR A 39 -16.30 -16.84 -13.00
CA THR A 39 -17.41 -16.19 -12.30
C THR A 39 -17.45 -16.65 -10.84
N PRO A 40 -17.33 -15.73 -9.87
CA PRO A 40 -17.25 -16.10 -8.47
C PRO A 40 -18.55 -16.76 -8.00
N LEU A 41 -18.41 -17.80 -7.16
CA LEU A 41 -19.54 -18.39 -6.44
C LEU A 41 -19.91 -17.47 -5.27
N GLY A 42 -20.64 -16.38 -5.55
CA GLY A 42 -21.09 -15.46 -4.52
C GLY A 42 -21.34 -14.05 -5.05
N GLY A 43 -22.10 -13.26 -4.29
CA GLY A 43 -22.42 -11.87 -4.62
C GLY A 43 -21.19 -11.01 -4.92
N MET A 44 -21.44 -9.91 -5.62
CA MET A 44 -20.46 -8.85 -5.81
C MET A 44 -20.15 -8.27 -4.43
N ASP A 45 -18.92 -8.45 -3.94
CA ASP A 45 -18.47 -7.71 -2.77
C ASP A 45 -18.21 -6.28 -3.25
N PRO A 46 -19.05 -5.29 -2.92
CA PRO A 46 -18.89 -3.93 -3.42
C PRO A 46 -17.59 -3.29 -2.92
N TRP A 47 -16.98 -3.90 -1.91
CA TRP A 47 -15.81 -3.37 -1.24
C TRP A 47 -14.50 -3.86 -1.83
N ASN A 48 -14.51 -4.90 -2.66
CA ASN A 48 -13.29 -5.51 -3.16
C ASN A 48 -13.29 -5.52 -4.68
N THR A 49 -12.50 -4.62 -5.28
CA THR A 49 -12.44 -4.47 -6.73
C THR A 49 -11.89 -5.74 -7.35
N ARG A 50 -12.76 -6.49 -8.04
CA ARG A 50 -12.38 -7.70 -8.78
C ARG A 50 -11.87 -7.34 -10.16
N VAL A 51 -10.79 -7.98 -10.54
CA VAL A 51 -10.17 -7.87 -11.86
C VAL A 51 -10.48 -9.16 -12.61
N GLN A 52 -11.31 -9.06 -13.65
CA GLN A 52 -11.61 -10.18 -14.51
C GLN A 52 -10.40 -10.48 -15.39
N TRP A 53 -9.84 -11.68 -15.30
CA TRP A 53 -8.76 -12.12 -16.16
C TRP A 53 -9.35 -12.85 -17.37
N GLU A 54 -9.33 -12.17 -18.51
CA GLU A 54 -9.94 -12.67 -19.74
C GLU A 54 -9.07 -13.70 -20.48
N ASP A 55 -9.74 -14.52 -21.27
CA ASP A 55 -9.08 -15.55 -22.06
C ASP A 55 -8.18 -14.95 -23.14
N GLY A 56 -6.88 -15.27 -23.08
CA GLY A 56 -5.88 -14.77 -24.03
C GLY A 56 -5.14 -13.50 -23.58
N GLU A 57 -5.54 -12.92 -22.46
CA GLU A 57 -4.84 -11.79 -21.84
C GLU A 57 -3.64 -12.29 -21.01
N THR A 58 -2.49 -11.63 -21.12
CA THR A 58 -1.36 -11.98 -20.24
C THR A 58 -1.55 -11.38 -18.85
N LEU A 59 -1.03 -12.04 -17.81
CA LEU A 59 -1.09 -11.47 -16.46
C LEU A 59 -0.39 -10.11 -16.36
N GLN A 60 0.68 -9.88 -17.13
CA GLN A 60 1.37 -8.60 -17.17
C GLN A 60 0.50 -7.49 -17.78
N SER A 61 -0.18 -7.75 -18.90
CA SER A 61 -1.11 -6.77 -19.50
C SER A 61 -2.30 -6.49 -18.60
N LEU A 62 -2.80 -7.52 -17.91
CA LEU A 62 -3.87 -7.38 -16.93
C LEU A 62 -3.44 -6.45 -15.80
N VAL A 63 -2.28 -6.69 -15.18
CA VAL A 63 -1.76 -5.84 -14.10
C VAL A 63 -1.54 -4.41 -14.58
N ALA A 64 -0.92 -4.23 -15.75
CA ALA A 64 -0.67 -2.90 -16.31
C ALA A 64 -1.95 -2.12 -16.58
N SER A 65 -3.03 -2.77 -17.00
CA SER A 65 -4.31 -2.11 -17.29
C SER A 65 -5.04 -1.61 -16.04
N GLN A 66 -4.73 -2.15 -14.85
CA GLN A 66 -5.35 -1.70 -13.59
C GLN A 66 -4.72 -0.41 -13.04
N PHE A 67 -3.52 -0.04 -13.47
CA PHE A 67 -2.75 1.06 -12.90
C PHE A 67 -2.38 2.10 -13.96
N ASN A 68 -3.18 3.16 -14.02
CA ASN A 68 -2.94 4.27 -14.93
C ASN A 68 -1.88 5.22 -14.37
N LYS A 69 -0.68 5.21 -14.98
CA LYS A 69 0.37 6.18 -14.68
C LYS A 69 0.01 7.55 -15.27
N LEU A 70 -0.29 8.53 -14.42
CA LEU A 70 -0.59 9.88 -14.88
C LEU A 70 0.69 10.60 -15.29
N ARG A 71 0.61 11.36 -16.38
CA ARG A 71 1.69 12.24 -16.82
C ARG A 71 1.97 13.29 -15.76
N LYS A 72 3.23 13.72 -15.65
CA LYS A 72 3.59 14.84 -14.77
C LYS A 72 2.78 16.08 -15.18
N PRO A 73 2.10 16.75 -14.25
CA PRO A 73 1.31 17.93 -14.58
C PRO A 73 2.23 19.10 -14.98
N THR A 74 1.66 20.04 -15.75
CA THR A 74 2.38 21.23 -16.23
C THR A 74 2.49 22.32 -15.15
N GLY A 75 1.69 22.24 -14.08
CA GLY A 75 1.67 23.20 -12.98
C GLY A 75 2.02 22.54 -11.63
N PRO A 76 2.20 23.34 -10.57
CA PRO A 76 2.51 22.83 -9.24
C PRO A 76 1.29 22.11 -8.64
N GLY A 77 1.53 20.93 -8.09
CA GLY A 77 0.56 20.10 -7.39
C GLY A 77 0.18 20.66 -6.04
N LEU A 78 -0.88 20.07 -5.49
CA LEU A 78 -1.39 20.41 -4.16
C LEU A 78 -0.34 20.04 -3.12
N GLN A 79 -0.02 20.98 -2.23
CA GLN A 79 0.95 20.77 -1.16
C GLN A 79 0.28 20.06 0.01
N PHE A 80 0.94 19.03 0.55
CA PHE A 80 0.50 18.37 1.77
C PHE A 80 0.88 19.21 2.98
N ASP A 81 -0.05 19.35 3.92
CA ASP A 81 0.21 19.94 5.22
C ASP A 81 0.53 18.87 6.27
N ALA A 82 0.84 19.30 7.49
CA ALA A 82 1.13 18.38 8.60
C ALA A 82 -0.11 17.57 9.05
N PHE A 83 -1.32 17.98 8.67
CA PHE A 83 -2.56 17.29 8.98
C PHE A 83 -2.94 16.23 7.95
N PHE A 84 -2.26 16.20 6.81
CA PHE A 84 -2.42 15.19 5.76
C PHE A 84 -1.84 13.82 6.18
N THR A 85 -2.38 13.28 7.26
CA THR A 85 -2.07 11.96 7.83
C THR A 85 -3.37 11.19 8.01
N ALA A 86 -3.32 9.87 8.18
CA ALA A 86 -4.51 9.07 8.49
C ALA A 86 -5.18 9.54 9.79
N ALA A 87 -4.39 9.84 10.83
CA ALA A 87 -4.94 10.38 12.07
C ALA A 87 -5.67 11.73 11.85
N GLY A 88 -5.05 12.64 11.07
CA GLY A 88 -5.67 13.92 10.71
C GLY A 88 -6.94 13.76 9.88
N LEU A 89 -6.92 12.89 8.86
CA LEU A 89 -8.09 12.59 8.03
C LEU A 89 -9.23 11.92 8.84
N LYS A 90 -8.92 11.04 9.79
CA LYS A 90 -9.93 10.46 10.71
C LYS A 90 -10.50 11.54 11.62
N HIS A 91 -9.67 12.43 12.14
CA HIS A 91 -10.10 13.46 13.08
C HIS A 91 -10.90 14.59 12.41
N VAL A 92 -10.34 15.20 11.35
CA VAL A 92 -10.92 16.37 10.66
C VAL A 92 -12.07 15.95 9.75
N CYS A 93 -11.86 14.93 8.92
CA CYS A 93 -12.84 14.52 7.91
C CYS A 93 -13.77 13.39 8.38
N ARG A 94 -13.61 12.91 9.63
CA ARG A 94 -14.41 11.80 10.22
C ARG A 94 -14.38 10.53 9.36
N LEU A 95 -13.27 10.28 8.67
CA LEU A 95 -13.13 9.07 7.84
C LEU A 95 -13.07 7.82 8.71
N ARG A 96 -13.76 6.77 8.25
CA ARG A 96 -13.50 5.40 8.71
C ARG A 96 -12.40 4.79 7.85
N PHE A 97 -11.60 3.92 8.45
CA PHE A 97 -10.59 3.17 7.70
C PHE A 97 -11.06 1.75 7.45
N ARG A 98 -10.72 1.28 6.24
CA ARG A 98 -10.87 -0.11 5.85
C ARG A 98 -9.54 -0.61 5.36
N TRP A 99 -8.99 -1.56 6.09
CA TRP A 99 -7.77 -2.26 5.69
C TRP A 99 -8.09 -3.20 4.54
N THR A 100 -7.33 -3.09 3.45
CA THR A 100 -7.48 -3.93 2.28
C THR A 100 -6.17 -4.65 1.96
N TRP A 101 -6.28 -5.88 1.48
CA TRP A 101 -5.18 -6.63 0.90
C TRP A 101 -5.11 -6.44 -0.63
N ASN A 102 -6.10 -5.77 -1.24
CA ASN A 102 -6.17 -5.47 -2.65
C ASN A 102 -5.52 -4.12 -2.95
N LEU A 103 -4.42 -4.13 -3.70
CA LEU A 103 -3.64 -2.93 -4.02
C LEU A 103 -4.45 -1.93 -4.87
N ILE A 104 -5.34 -2.41 -5.73
CA ILE A 104 -6.22 -1.56 -6.57
C ILE A 104 -7.13 -0.71 -5.72
N ASP A 105 -7.50 -1.19 -4.54
CA ASP A 105 -8.38 -0.47 -3.62
C ASP A 105 -7.62 0.55 -2.75
N HIS A 106 -6.30 0.68 -2.88
CA HIS A 106 -5.53 1.61 -2.06
C HIS A 106 -5.92 3.08 -2.30
N LEU A 107 -6.32 3.78 -1.25
CA LEU A 107 -6.86 5.15 -1.28
C LEU A 107 -8.20 5.30 -1.99
N VAL A 108 -8.95 4.20 -2.20
CA VAL A 108 -10.34 4.31 -2.65
C VAL A 108 -11.18 4.89 -1.53
N LEU A 109 -11.77 6.05 -1.81
CA LEU A 109 -12.75 6.71 -0.97
C LEU A 109 -14.15 6.28 -1.39
N SER A 110 -14.93 5.76 -0.45
CA SER A 110 -16.27 5.23 -0.68
C SER A 110 -17.25 5.71 0.39
N GLY A 111 -18.54 5.53 0.15
CA GLY A 111 -19.60 5.99 1.04
C GLY A 111 -20.08 7.41 0.75
N THR A 112 -21.07 7.84 1.51
CA THR A 112 -21.71 9.15 1.41
C THR A 112 -21.03 10.18 2.32
N PRO A 113 -21.24 11.49 2.09
CA PRO A 113 -20.80 12.52 3.03
C PRO A 113 -21.22 12.20 4.48
N GLY A 114 -20.27 12.28 5.42
CA GLY A 114 -20.47 11.91 6.84
C GLY A 114 -20.27 10.44 7.20
N GLU A 115 -20.29 9.51 6.24
CA GLU A 115 -20.06 8.07 6.46
C GLU A 115 -18.98 7.51 5.52
N ARG A 116 -17.98 8.33 5.19
CA ARG A 116 -16.95 7.94 4.25
C ARG A 116 -15.98 6.94 4.83
N THR A 117 -15.58 6.00 3.98
CA THR A 117 -14.59 4.98 4.28
C THR A 117 -13.44 5.07 3.30
N LEU A 118 -12.22 5.25 3.83
CA LEU A 118 -10.98 5.24 3.08
C LEU A 118 -10.33 3.85 3.17
N SER A 119 -10.05 3.30 2.00
CA SER A 119 -9.41 1.99 1.87
C SER A 119 -7.89 2.12 1.91
N ILE A 120 -7.22 1.37 2.76
CA ILE A 120 -5.76 1.47 2.95
C ILE A 120 -5.12 0.10 2.81
N TYR A 121 -4.10 0.00 1.97
CA TYR A 121 -3.41 -1.25 1.73
C TYR A 121 -2.56 -1.60 2.96
N GLN A 122 -2.78 -2.77 3.54
CA GLN A 122 -2.19 -3.09 4.85
C GLN A 122 -0.81 -3.74 4.79
N HIS A 123 -0.46 -4.42 3.68
CA HIS A 123 0.71 -5.30 3.63
C HIS A 123 2.00 -4.61 3.17
N LYS A 124 2.46 -3.57 3.89
CA LYS A 124 3.69 -2.82 3.55
C LYS A 124 4.91 -3.73 3.31
N VAL A 125 5.07 -4.79 4.10
CA VAL A 125 6.16 -5.77 3.97
C VAL A 125 6.16 -6.45 2.60
N CYS A 126 4.99 -6.77 2.05
CA CYS A 126 4.88 -7.38 0.72
C CYS A 126 5.41 -6.43 -0.36
N LEU A 127 5.06 -5.14 -0.29
CA LEU A 127 5.57 -4.12 -1.22
C LEU A 127 7.10 -4.04 -1.19
N LEU A 128 7.68 -3.99 0.02
CA LEU A 128 9.13 -3.91 0.19
C LEU A 128 9.85 -5.17 -0.30
N ASN A 129 9.27 -6.34 -0.10
CA ASN A 129 9.83 -7.59 -0.60
C ASN A 129 9.82 -7.64 -2.13
N HIS A 130 8.73 -7.18 -2.77
CA HIS A 130 8.66 -7.04 -4.22
C HIS A 130 9.75 -6.09 -4.75
N ILE A 131 9.87 -4.89 -4.16
CA ILE A 131 10.91 -3.92 -4.55
C ILE A 131 12.31 -4.53 -4.44
N ARG A 132 12.60 -5.25 -3.35
CA ARG A 132 13.91 -5.89 -3.12
C ARG A 132 14.19 -7.05 -4.07
N ALA A 133 13.16 -7.80 -4.45
CA ALA A 133 13.30 -8.94 -5.37
C ALA A 133 13.70 -8.49 -6.78
N GLY A 134 13.35 -7.26 -7.19
CA GLY A 134 13.73 -6.66 -8.48
C GLY A 134 13.03 -7.28 -9.71
N GLN A 135 12.42 -8.46 -9.59
CA GLN A 135 11.62 -9.11 -10.62
C GLN A 135 10.14 -9.09 -10.18
N THR A 136 9.42 -8.05 -10.57
CA THR A 136 8.02 -7.86 -10.21
C THR A 136 7.16 -7.71 -11.46
N MET A 137 5.96 -8.29 -11.46
CA MET A 137 4.98 -8.01 -12.51
C MET A 137 4.29 -6.66 -12.32
N ILE A 138 4.35 -6.13 -11.10
CA ILE A 138 3.88 -4.80 -10.75
C ILE A 138 5.01 -3.82 -11.01
N ASP A 139 4.70 -2.65 -11.58
CA ASP A 139 5.67 -1.59 -11.81
C ASP A 139 6.33 -1.18 -10.48
N VAL A 140 7.67 -1.15 -10.44
CA VAL A 140 8.44 -0.76 -9.25
C VAL A 140 8.09 0.65 -8.81
N ASP A 141 7.83 1.57 -9.73
CA ASP A 141 7.47 2.95 -9.40
C ASP A 141 6.14 2.99 -8.62
N LEU A 142 5.16 2.16 -9.01
CA LEU A 142 3.89 2.04 -8.30
C LEU A 142 4.09 1.48 -6.88
N LEU A 143 4.93 0.48 -6.71
CA LEU A 143 5.23 -0.10 -5.40
C LEU A 143 5.89 0.94 -4.48
N VAL A 144 6.88 1.68 -5.01
CA VAL A 144 7.56 2.76 -4.29
C VAL A 144 6.58 3.86 -3.92
N GLU A 145 5.74 4.31 -4.86
CA GLU A 145 4.71 5.31 -4.58
C GLU A 145 3.73 4.83 -3.51
N THR A 146 3.31 3.57 -3.54
CA THR A 146 2.42 2.99 -2.52
C THR A 146 3.09 2.95 -1.14
N VAL A 147 4.39 2.67 -1.07
CA VAL A 147 5.12 2.77 0.19
C VAL A 147 5.17 4.22 0.68
N ARG A 148 5.38 5.19 -0.22
CA ARG A 148 5.42 6.62 0.11
C ARG A 148 4.04 7.15 0.55
N THR A 149 2.94 6.68 -0.03
CA THR A 149 1.58 7.05 0.44
C THR A 149 1.31 6.51 1.83
N LEU A 150 1.76 5.29 2.15
CA LEU A 150 1.66 4.74 3.50
C LEU A 150 2.52 5.54 4.49
N GLU A 151 3.72 5.97 4.11
CA GLU A 151 4.57 6.78 4.98
C GLU A 151 4.05 8.22 5.17
N LEU A 152 3.38 8.77 4.16
CA LEU A 152 2.65 10.04 4.24
C LEU A 152 1.46 9.94 5.21
N LEU A 153 0.65 8.88 5.08
CA LEU A 153 -0.52 8.68 5.93
C LEU A 153 -0.17 8.24 7.36
N PHE A 154 0.90 7.47 7.52
CA PHE A 154 1.32 6.92 8.81
C PHE A 154 2.78 7.31 9.10
N PRO A 155 3.04 8.61 9.36
CA PRO A 155 4.39 9.08 9.68
C PRO A 155 4.93 8.41 10.94
N LEU A 156 6.21 8.07 10.92
CA LEU A 156 6.88 7.39 12.03
C LEU A 156 7.12 8.33 13.22
N GLY A 157 6.90 7.82 14.43
CA GLY A 157 7.08 8.57 15.67
C GLY A 157 5.98 9.61 15.94
N GLY A 158 4.90 9.60 15.15
CA GLY A 158 3.73 10.44 15.41
C GLY A 158 2.82 9.76 16.43
N LEU A 159 2.70 10.33 17.63
CA LEU A 159 1.78 9.82 18.67
C LEU A 159 0.33 9.59 18.16
N PRO A 160 -0.28 10.47 17.33
CA PRO A 160 -1.61 10.23 16.79
C PRO A 160 -1.68 9.02 15.86
N THR A 161 -0.61 8.79 15.09
CA THR A 161 -0.50 7.66 14.17
C THR A 161 -0.34 6.35 14.92
N GLU A 162 0.49 6.34 15.96
CA GLU A 162 0.70 5.16 16.81
C GLU A 162 -0.59 4.78 17.55
N ALA A 163 -1.27 5.76 18.16
CA ALA A 163 -2.55 5.53 18.82
C ALA A 163 -3.63 5.00 17.86
N LEU A 164 -3.69 5.54 16.64
CA LEU A 164 -4.61 5.05 15.61
C LEU A 164 -4.31 3.60 15.22
N LEU A 165 -3.03 3.25 15.02
CA LEU A 165 -2.67 1.89 14.60
C LEU A 165 -2.85 0.87 15.73
N GLU A 166 -2.65 1.28 16.98
CA GLU A 166 -2.98 0.48 18.16
C GLU A 166 -4.49 0.25 18.30
N GLU A 167 -5.31 1.29 18.14
CA GLU A 167 -6.78 1.21 18.12
C GLU A 167 -7.29 0.21 17.08
N GLU A 168 -6.68 0.23 15.89
CA GLU A 168 -7.06 -0.61 14.75
C GLU A 168 -6.41 -2.02 14.82
N GLY A 169 -5.52 -2.28 15.77
CA GLY A 169 -4.82 -3.56 15.91
C GLY A 169 -3.88 -3.89 14.74
N ILE A 170 -3.35 -2.88 14.04
CA ILE A 170 -2.53 -3.04 12.84
C ILE A 170 -1.05 -2.76 13.14
N SER A 171 -0.18 -3.72 12.81
CA SER A 171 1.27 -3.54 12.86
C SER A 171 1.82 -3.10 11.49
N MET A 172 1.93 -1.78 11.27
CA MET A 172 2.59 -1.21 10.08
C MET A 172 4.07 -0.85 10.30
N HIS A 173 4.51 -0.76 11.55
CA HIS A 173 5.69 0.03 11.94
C HIS A 173 7.05 -0.64 11.77
N ALA A 174 7.13 -1.90 11.40
CA ALA A 174 8.39 -2.64 11.55
C ALA A 174 9.46 -2.34 10.48
N VAL A 175 9.12 -1.72 9.34
CA VAL A 175 10.07 -1.61 8.22
C VAL A 175 10.02 -0.23 7.57
N ARG A 176 11.05 0.59 7.82
CA ARG A 176 11.38 1.71 6.94
C ARG A 176 11.87 1.15 5.60
N ALA A 177 11.41 1.75 4.51
CA ALA A 177 12.17 1.66 3.28
C ALA A 177 13.51 2.38 3.55
N GLY A 178 14.57 1.62 3.78
CA GLY A 178 15.90 2.19 3.99
C GLY A 178 16.28 2.99 2.75
N GLY A 179 16.29 4.32 2.84
CA GLY A 179 16.89 5.14 1.77
C GLY A 179 16.34 6.54 1.55
N SER A 180 15.19 6.94 2.10
CA SER A 180 14.74 8.32 1.90
C SER A 180 14.07 8.90 3.14
N ASP A 181 14.73 9.89 3.72
CA ASP A 181 14.14 10.77 4.74
C ASP A 181 13.23 11.84 4.10
N HIS A 182 13.00 11.75 2.78
CA HIS A 182 12.15 12.67 2.04
C HIS A 182 10.67 12.31 2.26
N CYS A 183 10.02 13.04 3.15
CA CYS A 183 8.57 13.08 3.22
C CYS A 183 8.02 13.72 1.93
N PRO A 184 7.07 13.09 1.21
CA PRO A 184 6.43 13.70 0.04
C PRO A 184 5.80 15.04 0.41
N GLN A 185 6.03 16.07 -0.40
CA GLN A 185 5.55 17.43 -0.15
C GLN A 185 4.34 17.80 -1.01
N SER A 186 4.17 17.16 -2.17
CA SER A 186 3.05 17.48 -3.06
C SER A 186 2.47 16.27 -3.80
N THR A 187 1.24 16.42 -4.30
CA THR A 187 0.56 15.40 -5.11
C THR A 187 1.29 15.09 -6.42
N ASP A 188 2.11 16.00 -6.95
CA ASP A 188 2.84 15.81 -8.21
C ASP A 188 3.89 14.70 -8.14
N GLU A 189 4.39 14.40 -6.94
CA GLU A 189 5.36 13.32 -6.69
C GLU A 189 4.75 11.92 -6.87
N PHE A 190 3.44 11.82 -7.03
CA PHE A 190 2.71 10.58 -7.24
C PHE A 190 2.17 10.57 -8.67
N ALA A 191 2.51 9.57 -9.47
CA ALA A 191 1.97 9.36 -10.80
C ALA A 191 0.78 8.41 -10.80
N TYR A 192 0.77 7.40 -9.93
CA TYR A 192 -0.31 6.40 -9.88
C TYR A 192 -1.42 6.82 -8.91
N TRP A 193 -1.04 7.42 -7.78
CA TRP A 193 -2.00 7.73 -6.70
C TRP A 193 -2.48 9.18 -6.68
N ARG A 194 -2.00 10.03 -7.60
CA ARG A 194 -2.28 11.48 -7.61
C ARG A 194 -3.74 11.81 -7.47
N SER A 195 -4.60 11.29 -8.36
CA SER A 195 -6.02 11.65 -8.37
C SER A 195 -6.72 11.28 -7.07
N ARG A 196 -6.32 10.18 -6.43
CA ARG A 196 -6.89 9.77 -5.14
C ARG A 196 -6.40 10.67 -4.00
N LEU A 197 -5.12 11.04 -4.02
CA LEU A 197 -4.55 11.98 -3.06
C LEU A 197 -5.14 13.39 -3.20
N GLU A 198 -5.39 13.86 -4.42
CA GLU A 198 -6.07 15.14 -4.69
C GLU A 198 -7.50 15.14 -4.15
N VAL A 199 -8.24 14.03 -4.30
CA VAL A 199 -9.57 13.89 -3.69
C VAL A 199 -9.51 13.98 -2.17
N LEU A 200 -8.53 13.30 -1.54
CA LEU A 200 -8.34 13.38 -0.08
C LEU A 200 -7.91 14.77 0.38
N HIS A 201 -7.06 15.45 -0.40
CA HIS A 201 -6.62 16.82 -0.12
C HIS A 201 -7.78 17.79 -0.16
N ASN A 202 -8.58 17.72 -1.22
CA ASN A 202 -9.80 18.51 -1.35
C ASN A 202 -10.82 18.19 -0.25
N LEU A 203 -10.85 16.97 0.27
CA LEU A 203 -11.72 16.61 1.39
C LEU A 203 -11.24 17.24 2.72
N LEU A 204 -9.92 17.33 2.93
CA LEU A 204 -9.33 17.92 4.12
C LEU A 204 -9.47 19.45 4.16
N HIS A 205 -9.30 20.09 3.01
CA HIS A 205 -9.35 21.56 2.88
C HIS A 205 -10.70 22.09 2.38
N GLY A 206 -11.60 21.19 1.99
CA GLY A 206 -12.94 21.53 1.54
C GLY A 206 -13.85 21.97 2.69
N PRO A 207 -15.00 22.59 2.37
CA PRO A 207 -15.97 22.98 3.39
C PRO A 207 -16.47 21.74 4.15
N PRO A 208 -16.68 21.85 5.49
CA PRO A 208 -17.20 20.74 6.29
C PRO A 208 -18.57 20.30 5.78
N GLU A 209 -18.76 18.99 5.67
CA GLU A 209 -19.89 18.40 4.95
C GLU A 209 -21.20 18.40 5.74
N ASN A 210 -21.12 18.59 7.05
CA ASN A 210 -22.28 18.83 7.90
C ASN A 210 -22.71 20.30 7.77
N ARG A 211 -23.55 20.58 6.76
CA ARG A 211 -24.24 21.86 6.60
C ARG A 211 -25.24 22.10 7.74
N HIS A 212 -24.75 22.59 8.87
CA HIS A 212 -25.29 23.78 9.49
C HIS A 212 -24.12 24.75 9.65
N ALA A 213 -24.22 25.90 8.97
CA ALA A 213 -23.17 26.88 8.81
C ALA A 213 -22.54 27.28 10.15
N ASP A 214 -21.31 26.83 10.41
CA ASP A 214 -20.41 27.56 11.29
C ASP A 214 -19.30 28.19 10.42
N PRO A 215 -19.36 29.50 10.14
CA PRO A 215 -18.29 30.21 9.44
C PRO A 215 -16.96 30.22 10.24
N ALA A 216 -16.94 29.74 11.49
CA ALA A 216 -15.75 29.63 12.32
C ALA A 216 -14.99 28.28 12.19
N TRP A 217 -15.28 27.43 11.19
CA TRP A 217 -14.58 26.14 11.06
C TRP A 217 -13.06 26.29 10.83
N HIS A 218 -12.61 27.40 10.21
CA HIS A 218 -11.19 27.74 10.13
C HIS A 218 -10.53 27.92 11.51
N SER A 219 -11.30 28.25 12.55
CA SER A 219 -10.85 28.45 13.93
C SER A 219 -10.76 27.14 14.74
N GLN A 220 -11.31 26.03 14.22
CA GLN A 220 -11.23 24.71 14.84
C GLN A 220 -10.02 23.90 14.37
N LEU A 221 -9.37 24.35 13.29
CA LEU A 221 -8.00 23.91 13.01
C LEU A 221 -7.10 24.44 14.14
N PRO A 222 -6.25 23.61 14.75
CA PRO A 222 -5.23 24.10 15.66
C PRO A 222 -4.48 25.25 14.99
N PRO A 223 -4.11 26.33 15.72
CA PRO A 223 -3.49 27.49 15.11
C PRO A 223 -2.32 27.03 14.24
N MET A 224 -2.35 27.39 12.95
CA MET A 224 -1.29 27.07 12.01
C MET A 224 0.00 27.77 12.48
N GLY A 225 0.72 27.08 13.35
CA GLY A 225 2.01 27.51 13.86
C GLY A 225 3.02 27.41 12.75
N HIS A 226 3.27 28.53 12.07
CA HIS A 226 4.57 28.77 11.47
C HIS A 226 5.61 28.73 12.60
N SER A 227 6.36 27.63 12.68
CA SER A 227 7.67 27.48 13.33
C SER A 227 7.76 26.15 14.07
N LEU A 228 8.22 25.12 13.36
CA LEU A 228 9.07 24.09 13.97
C LEU A 228 10.40 24.13 13.24
N ASP A 229 11.17 25.17 13.55
CA ASP A 229 12.62 25.12 13.41
C ASP A 229 13.25 25.30 14.79
N ARG A 230 14.30 24.52 15.06
CA ARG A 230 15.09 24.36 16.30
C ARG A 230 14.43 23.61 17.47
N HIS A 231 14.49 22.27 17.41
CA HIS A 231 15.09 21.45 18.47
C HIS A 231 15.29 20.01 17.98
N ARG A 232 16.17 19.84 16.98
CA ARG A 232 16.70 18.52 16.60
C ARG A 232 18.23 18.59 16.54
N ARG A 233 18.82 18.82 17.70
CA ARG A 233 20.18 18.41 18.04
C ARG A 233 20.11 17.76 19.41
N ASP A 234 20.83 16.67 19.54
CA ASP A 234 20.99 15.81 20.71
C ASP A 234 19.82 14.83 20.91
N VAL A 235 20.00 13.58 20.47
CA VAL A 235 20.31 12.41 21.33
C VAL A 235 20.54 11.19 20.42
N TYR A 236 21.54 10.37 20.77
CA TYR A 236 21.98 9.07 20.23
C TYR A 236 23.00 9.08 19.08
N LEU A 237 24.23 9.42 19.44
CA LEU A 237 25.35 8.51 19.18
C LEU A 237 25.28 7.42 20.27
N ASP A 238 24.92 6.19 19.89
CA ASP A 238 25.39 5.00 20.61
C ASP A 238 25.75 3.94 19.58
N ASP A 239 27.06 3.73 19.46
CA ASP A 239 27.70 2.68 18.70
C ASP A 239 27.50 1.36 19.45
N SER A 240 26.64 0.48 18.93
CA SER A 240 26.70 -0.95 19.23
C SER A 240 26.29 -1.76 18.01
N VAL A 241 27.22 -1.85 17.07
CA VAL A 241 27.31 -2.96 16.12
C VAL A 241 27.49 -4.25 16.93
N ARG A 242 26.43 -5.06 17.02
CA ARG A 242 26.52 -6.49 17.34
C ARG A 242 25.99 -7.30 16.17
N ASP A 243 26.94 -7.63 15.31
CA ASP A 243 27.16 -8.92 14.68
C ASP A 243 26.13 -10.01 15.04
N VAL A 244 25.18 -10.27 14.13
CA VAL A 244 24.38 -11.50 14.12
C VAL A 244 24.84 -12.32 12.92
N GLY A 245 25.92 -13.07 13.13
CA GLY A 245 26.39 -14.09 12.21
C GLY A 245 25.37 -15.22 12.09
N TYR A 246 24.75 -15.35 10.92
CA TYR A 246 24.01 -16.55 10.54
C TYR A 246 25.00 -17.68 10.26
N ARG A 247 25.17 -18.56 11.25
CA ARG A 247 25.92 -19.82 11.12
C ARG A 247 25.11 -20.80 10.28
N VAL A 248 25.42 -20.87 8.98
CA VAL A 248 24.97 -21.94 8.09
C VAL A 248 25.65 -23.25 8.52
N ARG A 249 24.86 -24.25 8.93
CA ARG A 249 25.35 -25.62 9.16
C ARG A 249 25.67 -26.25 7.80
N GLY A 250 26.95 -26.24 7.43
CA GLY A 250 27.47 -27.06 6.33
C GLY A 250 27.71 -28.49 6.80
N GLU A 251 27.09 -29.45 6.11
CA GLU A 251 27.38 -30.89 6.22
C GLU A 251 28.81 -31.18 5.75
N VAL A 252 29.55 -31.94 6.57
CA VAL A 252 30.89 -32.43 6.24
C VAL A 252 30.77 -33.69 5.40
N VAL A 253 30.90 -33.56 4.08
CA VAL A 253 31.17 -34.70 3.18
C VAL A 253 32.63 -35.11 3.35
N ARG A 254 32.86 -36.25 4.02
CA ARG A 254 34.18 -36.89 4.12
C ARG A 254 34.58 -37.47 2.76
N ARG A 255 35.53 -36.85 2.07
CA ARG A 255 36.31 -37.50 0.99
C ARG A 255 37.37 -38.39 1.62
N HIS A 256 37.24 -39.71 1.45
CA HIS A 256 38.37 -40.63 1.60
C HIS A 256 39.38 -40.36 0.47
N ARG A 257 40.62 -40.01 0.85
CA ARG A 257 41.79 -40.15 0.00
C ARG A 257 42.36 -41.55 0.27
N SER A 258 42.29 -42.43 -0.72
CA SER A 258 43.15 -43.61 -0.79
C SER A 258 44.53 -43.17 -1.26
N VAL A 259 45.57 -43.65 -0.58
CA VAL A 259 46.96 -43.65 -1.04
C VAL A 259 47.49 -45.05 -0.79
N ILE A 260 48.15 -45.59 -1.84
CA ILE A 260 48.73 -46.93 -2.05
C ILE A 260 47.72 -47.97 -2.55
#